data_AF-A0A2S9F3Z8-F1
#
_entry.id   AF-A0A2S9F3Z8-F1
#
_cell.length_a   1.000
_cell.length_b   1.000
_cell.length_c   1.000
_cell.angle_alpha   90.00
_cell.angle_beta   90.00
_cell.angle_gamma   90.00
#
_symmetry.space_group_name_H-M   'P 1'
#
loop_
_entity.id
_entity.type
_entity.pdbx_description
1 polymer ?
#
loop_
_entity_poly.entity_id
_entity_poly.type
_entity_poly.pdbx_seq_one_letter_code
_entity_poly.pdbx_strand_id
1 'polypeptide(L)'
;PGGDAATHLAALTRHLESHAPWGAQVTVTPGDLGEPYAIDATGPVYDAARQAFRDAWGHEAVDTGVGGSIPFIAEFAAAFPEAKILVTGVEDPDTQAHSINESLHLGVLERAATAEALLLARLGDASDGQVAP
;
A
#
# COMPACT_ATOMS: atom_id res chain seq x y z
N PRO A 1 -6.38 -8.99 6.90
CA PRO A 1 -5.00 -9.08 6.35
C PRO A 1 -4.09 -9.83 7.32
N GLY A 2 -2.98 -10.41 6.83
CA GLY A 2 -1.90 -10.89 7.70
C GLY A 2 -1.65 -12.39 7.79
N GLY A 3 -2.19 -13.22 6.88
CA GLY A 3 -1.76 -14.62 6.79
C GLY A 3 -0.61 -14.77 5.79
N ASP A 4 0.28 -15.71 6.07
CA ASP A 4 1.47 -16.04 5.27
C ASP A 4 1.06 -16.56 3.87
N ALA A 5 1.59 -15.92 2.81
CA ALA A 5 1.16 -16.18 1.45
C ALA A 5 1.48 -17.62 1.02
N ALA A 6 2.64 -18.14 1.43
CA ALA A 6 3.05 -19.51 1.14
C ALA A 6 2.13 -20.54 1.82
N THR A 7 1.73 -20.30 3.06
CA THR A 7 0.81 -21.15 3.82
C THR A 7 -0.58 -21.17 3.17
N HIS A 8 -1.07 -20.02 2.71
CA HIS A 8 -2.34 -19.94 1.98
C HIS A 8 -2.30 -20.69 0.64
N LEU A 9 -1.24 -20.52 -0.14
CA LEU A 9 -1.06 -21.27 -1.39
C LEU A 9 -1.02 -22.77 -1.10
N ALA A 10 -0.25 -23.21 -0.10
CA ALA A 10 -0.17 -24.62 0.28
C ALA A 10 -1.53 -25.18 0.73
N ALA A 11 -2.33 -24.39 1.45
CA ALA A 11 -3.68 -24.78 1.85
C ALA A 11 -4.62 -24.93 0.65
N LEU A 12 -4.58 -23.99 -0.30
CA LEU A 12 -5.37 -24.05 -1.52
C LEU A 12 -4.95 -25.25 -2.38
N THR A 13 -3.65 -25.46 -2.59
CA THR A 13 -3.13 -26.60 -3.36
C THR A 13 -3.61 -27.93 -2.79
N ARG A 14 -3.45 -28.13 -1.47
CA ARG A 14 -3.96 -29.34 -0.80
C ARG A 14 -5.47 -29.52 -0.98
N HIS A 15 -6.23 -28.43 -0.90
CA HIS A 15 -7.68 -28.50 -1.08
C HIS A 15 -8.04 -28.98 -2.49
N LEU A 16 -7.44 -28.38 -3.53
CA LEU A 16 -7.70 -28.74 -4.92
C LEU A 16 -7.31 -30.19 -5.23
N GLU A 17 -6.15 -30.65 -4.75
CA GLU A 17 -5.67 -32.02 -4.97
C GLU A 17 -6.52 -33.07 -4.25
N SER A 18 -6.98 -32.77 -3.03
CA SER A 18 -7.80 -33.71 -2.23
C SER A 18 -9.28 -33.77 -2.64
N HIS A 19 -9.74 -32.82 -3.46
CA HIS A 19 -11.15 -32.71 -3.88
C HIS A 19 -11.33 -32.89 -5.40
N ALA A 20 -10.37 -33.52 -6.08
CA ALA A 20 -10.46 -33.81 -7.50
C ALA A 20 -11.57 -34.85 -7.78
N PRO A 21 -12.62 -34.50 -8.55
CA PRO A 21 -13.75 -35.40 -8.77
C PRO A 21 -13.43 -36.43 -9.87
N TRP A 22 -14.11 -37.59 -9.81
CA TRP A 22 -14.12 -38.63 -10.86
C TRP A 22 -12.73 -39.10 -11.36
N GLY A 23 -11.70 -39.03 -10.51
CA GLY A 23 -10.33 -39.43 -10.86
C GLY A 23 -9.55 -38.43 -11.72
N ALA A 24 -10.02 -37.18 -11.82
CA ALA A 24 -9.27 -36.10 -12.44
C ALA A 24 -7.87 -35.96 -11.81
N GLN A 25 -6.87 -35.67 -12.65
CA GLN A 25 -5.51 -35.37 -12.19
C GLN A 25 -5.35 -33.85 -12.10
N VAL A 26 -5.09 -33.36 -10.89
CA VAL A 26 -4.88 -31.94 -10.63
C VAL A 26 -3.38 -31.68 -10.54
N THR A 27 -2.92 -30.62 -11.20
CA THR A 27 -1.58 -30.08 -11.03
C THR A 27 -1.71 -28.60 -10.75
N VAL A 28 -1.12 -28.14 -9.65
CA VAL A 28 -1.07 -26.71 -9.30
C VAL A 28 0.33 -26.20 -9.61
N THR A 29 0.42 -25.20 -10.48
CA THR A 29 1.66 -24.45 -10.73
C THR A 29 1.61 -23.17 -9.89
N PRO A 30 2.50 -23.02 -8.90
CA PRO A 30 2.60 -21.78 -8.11
C PRO A 30 2.83 -20.56 -9.00
N GLY A 31 2.09 -19.49 -8.73
CA GLY A 31 2.38 -18.15 -9.25
C GLY A 31 3.19 -17.32 -8.25
N ASP A 32 3.21 -16.01 -8.49
CA ASP A 32 3.88 -15.06 -7.59
C ASP A 32 3.21 -15.02 -6.21
N LEU A 33 4.03 -14.80 -5.18
CA LEU A 33 3.58 -14.59 -3.81
C LEU A 33 3.78 -13.14 -3.42
N GLY A 34 2.83 -12.59 -2.67
CA GLY A 34 2.93 -11.25 -2.09
C GLY A 34 2.52 -11.31 -0.63
N GLU A 35 3.47 -11.05 0.26
CA GLU A 35 3.18 -11.00 1.69
C GLU A 35 2.38 -9.74 2.04
N PRO A 36 1.42 -9.83 2.97
CA PRO A 36 0.71 -8.66 3.45
C PRO A 36 1.65 -7.78 4.27
N TYR A 37 1.37 -6.47 4.30
CA TYR A 37 2.07 -5.55 5.18
C TYR A 37 1.10 -4.64 5.92
N ALA A 38 1.37 -4.43 7.21
CA ALA A 38 0.62 -3.52 8.06
C ALA A 38 1.56 -2.40 8.52
N ILE A 39 1.27 -1.17 8.10
CA ILE A 39 2.06 0.01 8.44
C ILE A 39 1.68 0.46 9.85
N ASP A 40 2.66 0.57 10.74
CA ASP A 40 2.52 1.37 11.96
C ASP A 40 2.70 2.86 11.60
N ALA A 41 1.57 3.53 11.38
CA ALA A 41 1.51 4.93 10.93
C ALA A 41 1.65 5.93 12.09
N THR A 42 2.49 5.63 13.10
CA THR A 42 2.71 6.50 14.26
C THR A 42 4.03 7.28 14.16
N GLY A 43 4.00 8.52 14.67
CA GLY A 43 5.19 9.37 14.78
C GLY A 43 5.25 10.51 13.77
N PRO A 44 6.30 11.34 13.86
CA PRO A 44 6.33 12.68 13.29
C PRO A 44 6.26 12.72 11.75
N VAL A 45 6.77 11.70 11.07
CA VAL A 45 6.68 11.60 9.60
C VAL A 45 5.23 11.45 9.15
N TYR A 46 4.44 10.62 9.83
CA TYR A 46 3.04 10.43 9.51
C TYR A 46 2.18 11.62 9.95
N ASP A 47 2.54 12.28 11.05
CA ASP A 47 1.88 13.53 11.45
C ASP A 47 2.09 14.63 10.41
N ALA A 48 3.31 14.76 9.86
CA ALA A 48 3.60 15.67 8.76
C ALA A 48 2.80 15.33 7.50
N ALA A 49 2.67 14.04 7.17
CA ALA A 49 1.83 13.58 6.06
C ALA A 49 0.36 13.97 6.27
N ARG A 50 -0.23 13.64 7.42
CA ARG A 50 -1.62 14.02 7.74
C ARG A 50 -1.85 15.52 7.71
N GLN A 51 -0.86 16.33 8.10
CA GLN A 51 -0.93 17.78 7.97
C GLN A 51 -0.91 18.23 6.51
N ALA A 52 0.01 17.70 5.70
CA ALA A 52 0.10 18.01 4.28
C ALA A 52 -1.19 17.65 3.50
N PHE A 53 -1.76 16.48 3.76
CA PHE A 53 -3.05 16.08 3.20
C PHE A 53 -4.18 17.02 3.63
N ARG A 54 -4.24 17.38 4.92
CA ARG A 54 -5.26 18.30 5.44
C ARG A 54 -5.19 19.68 4.80
N ASP A 55 -3.99 20.19 4.59
CA ASP A 55 -3.78 21.49 3.95
C ASP A 55 -4.23 21.47 2.47
N ALA A 56 -3.98 20.37 1.75
CA ALA A 56 -4.34 20.23 0.35
C ALA A 56 -5.83 19.86 0.12
N TRP A 57 -6.48 19.16 1.05
CA TRP A 57 -7.89 18.72 0.93
C TRP A 57 -8.89 19.52 1.78
N GLY A 58 -8.42 20.30 2.75
CA GLY A 58 -9.26 21.02 3.71
C GLY A 58 -10.02 20.12 4.69
N HIS A 59 -9.65 18.83 4.78
CA HIS A 59 -10.30 17.82 5.62
C HIS A 59 -9.25 16.91 6.28
N GLU A 60 -9.62 16.27 7.38
CA GLU A 60 -8.76 15.29 8.05
C GLU A 60 -8.41 14.13 7.13
N ALA A 61 -7.12 13.77 7.09
CA ALA A 61 -6.66 12.56 6.44
C ALA A 61 -7.20 11.32 7.16
N VAL A 62 -7.50 10.27 6.39
CA VAL A 62 -7.98 8.99 6.91
C VAL A 62 -6.97 7.92 6.59
N ASP A 63 -6.51 7.21 7.61
CA ASP A 63 -5.69 6.01 7.43
C ASP A 63 -6.62 4.85 7.05
N THR A 64 -6.35 4.21 5.92
CA THR A 64 -7.19 3.11 5.41
C THR A 64 -6.35 1.90 5.02
N GLY A 65 -6.95 0.72 5.12
CA GLY A 65 -6.45 -0.47 4.43
C GLY A 65 -6.89 -0.46 2.97
N VAL A 66 -6.12 -1.14 2.12
CA VAL A 66 -6.43 -1.35 0.69
C VAL A 66 -6.37 -2.84 0.39
N GLY A 67 -7.30 -3.34 -0.43
CA GLY A 67 -7.41 -4.76 -0.78
C GLY A 67 -6.51 -5.21 -1.94
N GLY A 68 -5.91 -4.27 -2.66
CA GLY A 68 -4.90 -4.54 -3.70
C GLY A 68 -3.56 -4.99 -3.11
N SER A 69 -2.69 -5.48 -3.98
CA SER A 69 -1.36 -5.99 -3.59
C SER A 69 -0.25 -5.18 -4.25
N ILE A 70 0.70 -4.71 -3.43
CA ILE A 70 1.99 -4.16 -3.88
C ILE A 70 3.07 -4.96 -3.14
N PRO A 71 3.47 -6.15 -3.66
CA PRO A 71 4.34 -7.09 -2.95
C PRO A 71 5.65 -6.48 -2.45
N PHE A 72 6.19 -5.53 -3.23
CA PHE A 72 7.41 -4.81 -2.90
C PHE A 72 7.38 -4.12 -1.53
N ILE A 73 6.21 -3.73 -1.01
CA ILE A 73 6.11 -3.05 0.29
C ILE A 73 6.61 -3.95 1.43
N ALA A 74 6.17 -5.21 1.45
CA ALA A 74 6.57 -6.15 2.51
C ALA A 74 8.08 -6.46 2.41
N GLU A 75 8.59 -6.64 1.20
CA GLU A 75 10.02 -6.86 0.94
C GLU A 75 10.87 -5.66 1.36
N PHE A 76 10.42 -4.45 1.01
CA PHE A 76 11.10 -3.20 1.36
C PHE A 76 11.14 -2.99 2.88
N ALA A 77 10.03 -3.24 3.57
CA ALA A 77 9.98 -3.15 5.03
C ALA A 77 10.92 -4.15 5.73
N ALA A 78 11.04 -5.36 5.20
CA ALA A 78 11.96 -6.37 5.72
C ALA A 78 13.42 -5.97 5.47
N ALA A 79 13.73 -5.41 4.30
CA ALA A 79 15.07 -4.96 3.94
C ALA A 79 15.51 -3.68 4.69
N PHE A 80 14.58 -2.77 4.97
CA PHE A 80 14.84 -1.47 5.58
C PHE A 80 13.90 -1.22 6.77
N PRO A 81 14.11 -1.90 7.92
CA PRO A 81 13.18 -1.87 9.05
C PRO A 81 13.04 -0.49 9.71
N GLU A 82 14.00 0.41 9.49
CA GLU A 82 13.97 1.78 10.02
C GLU A 82 13.26 2.76 9.07
N ALA A 83 13.05 2.37 7.81
CA ALA A 83 12.39 3.23 6.83
C ALA A 83 10.91 3.45 7.20
N LYS A 84 10.42 4.66 6.95
CA LYS A 84 8.99 4.95 7.04
C LYS A 84 8.34 4.69 5.69
N ILE A 85 7.23 3.96 5.71
CA ILE A 85 6.50 3.59 4.51
C ILE A 85 5.15 4.31 4.57
N LEU A 86 4.92 5.21 3.62
CA LEU A 86 3.64 5.85 3.39
C LEU A 86 3.14 5.40 2.02
N VAL A 87 1.95 4.80 1.99
CA VAL A 87 1.27 4.45 0.74
C VAL A 87 0.16 5.45 0.54
N THR A 88 0.24 6.19 -0.56
CA THR A 88 -0.77 7.16 -1.00
C THR A 88 -0.98 7.04 -2.50
N GLY A 89 -1.98 7.71 -3.04
CA GLY A 89 -2.30 7.67 -4.45
C GLY A 89 -3.12 8.86 -4.91
N VAL A 90 -3.57 8.76 -6.16
CA VAL A 90 -4.34 9.80 -6.87
C VAL A 90 -5.75 9.30 -7.23
N GLU A 91 -6.20 8.25 -6.54
CA GLU A 91 -7.45 7.57 -6.87
C GLU A 91 -8.65 8.22 -6.21
N ASP A 92 -9.75 8.23 -6.95
CA ASP A 92 -11.11 8.52 -6.49
C ASP A 92 -12.04 7.33 -6.84
N PRO A 93 -13.30 7.31 -6.36
CA PRO A 93 -14.19 6.18 -6.62
C PRO A 93 -14.42 5.84 -8.10
N ASP A 94 -14.25 6.81 -9.01
CA ASP A 94 -14.42 6.68 -10.46
C ASP A 94 -13.08 6.43 -11.19
N THR A 95 -11.95 6.36 -10.49
CA THR A 95 -10.64 6.04 -11.10
C THR A 95 -10.66 4.67 -11.78
N GLN A 96 -11.28 3.68 -11.14
CA GLN A 96 -11.45 2.33 -11.70
C GLN A 96 -10.16 1.73 -12.28
N ALA A 97 -9.06 1.74 -11.50
CA ALA A 97 -7.79 1.18 -11.94
C ALA A 97 -7.98 -0.25 -12.49
N HIS A 98 -7.33 -0.55 -13.63
CA HIS A 98 -7.47 -1.80 -14.39
C HIS A 98 -8.82 -2.01 -15.12
N SER A 99 -9.67 -0.99 -15.20
CA SER A 99 -10.91 -1.01 -15.98
C SER A 99 -10.73 -0.41 -17.37
N ILE A 100 -11.65 -0.73 -18.30
CA ILE A 100 -11.72 -0.04 -19.60
C ILE A 100 -12.08 1.44 -19.48
N ASN A 101 -12.76 1.81 -18.39
CA ASN A 101 -13.15 3.19 -18.09
C ASN A 101 -12.21 3.83 -17.05
N GLU A 102 -10.96 3.37 -16.97
CA GLU A 102 -9.97 3.97 -16.09
C GLU A 102 -9.86 5.48 -16.36
N SER A 103 -9.88 6.27 -15.29
CA SER A 103 -9.89 7.72 -15.38
C SER A 103 -9.09 8.37 -14.26
N LEU A 104 -8.72 9.64 -14.44
CA LEU A 104 -8.02 10.41 -13.43
C LEU A 104 -8.65 11.80 -13.30
N HIS A 105 -9.28 12.07 -12.15
CA HIS A 105 -9.84 13.37 -11.89
C HIS A 105 -8.72 14.41 -11.65
N LEU A 106 -8.66 15.44 -12.50
CA LEU A 106 -7.57 16.43 -12.46
C LEU A 106 -7.49 17.18 -11.12
N GLY A 107 -8.62 17.46 -10.48
CA GLY A 107 -8.63 18.07 -9.15
C GLY A 107 -8.21 17.14 -8.01
N VAL A 108 -8.19 15.81 -8.23
CA VAL A 108 -7.62 14.86 -7.26
C VAL A 108 -6.11 14.81 -7.46
N LEU A 109 -5.67 14.71 -8.72
CA LEU A 109 -4.25 14.80 -9.08
C LEU A 109 -3.60 16.08 -8.55
N GLU A 110 -4.23 17.24 -8.74
CA GLU A 110 -3.72 18.53 -8.24
C GLU A 110 -3.52 18.53 -6.73
N ARG A 111 -4.52 18.04 -5.97
CA ARG A 111 -4.43 18.00 -4.50
C ARG A 111 -3.37 17.01 -4.02
N ALA A 112 -3.27 15.84 -4.67
CA ALA A 112 -2.26 14.86 -4.35
C ALA A 112 -0.84 15.35 -4.61
N ALA A 113 -0.61 15.98 -5.77
CA ALA A 113 0.66 16.63 -6.07
C ALA A 113 0.97 17.75 -5.05
N THR A 114 -0.04 18.52 -4.64
CA THR A 114 0.10 19.57 -3.63
C THR A 114 0.49 18.99 -2.27
N ALA A 115 -0.19 17.94 -1.80
CA ALA A 115 0.17 17.29 -0.53
C ALA A 115 1.55 16.66 -0.56
N GLU A 116 1.95 16.02 -1.67
CA GLU A 116 3.30 15.46 -1.82
C GLU A 116 4.36 16.57 -1.68
N ALA A 117 4.17 17.69 -2.37
CA ALA A 117 5.08 18.83 -2.26
C ALA A 117 5.14 19.41 -0.83
N LEU A 118 3.99 19.55 -0.17
CA LEU A 118 3.91 20.01 1.22
C LEU A 118 4.56 19.03 2.19
N LEU A 119 4.39 17.73 1.99
CA LEU A 119 5.03 16.70 2.80
C LEU A 119 6.55 16.79 2.68
N LEU A 120 7.08 16.83 1.46
CA LEU A 120 8.52 16.94 1.23
C LEU A 120 9.11 18.22 1.84
N ALA A 121 8.41 19.36 1.71
CA ALA A 121 8.84 20.60 2.35
C ALA A 121 8.90 20.47 3.88
N ARG A 122 7.86 19.89 4.50
CA ARG A 122 7.80 19.67 5.95
C ARG A 122 8.89 18.74 6.45
N LEU A 123 9.18 17.67 5.70
CA LEU A 123 10.26 16.75 6.05
C LEU A 123 11.63 17.42 5.92
N GLY A 124 11.82 18.27 4.90
CA GLY A 124 13.02 19.10 4.74
C GLY A 124 13.24 20.03 5.92
N ASP A 125 12.22 20.80 6.32
CA ASP A 125 12.30 21.71 7.45
C ASP A 125 12.54 20.97 8.78
N ALA A 126 11.95 19.78 8.95
CA ALA A 126 12.19 18.94 10.12
C ALA A 126 13.62 18.40 10.17
N SER A 127 14.21 18.05 9.02
CA SER A 127 15.60 17.60 8.94
C SER A 127 16.61 18.72 9.22
N ASP A 128 16.30 19.97 8.88
CA ASP A 128 17.16 21.13 9.19
C ASP A 128 17.20 21.45 10.70
N GLY A 129 16.23 20.97 11.48
CA GLY A 129 16.22 21.05 12.94
C GLY A 129 16.95 19.91 13.65
N GLN A 130 17.39 18.87 12.93
CA GLN A 130 17.97 17.66 13.50
C GLN A 130 19.20 17.20 12.70
N VAL A 131 20.29 17.99 12.79
CA VAL A 131 21.62 17.49 12.44
C VAL A 131 22.12 16.60 13.58
N ALA A 132 21.92 15.29 13.46
CA ALA A 132 22.84 14.25 13.90
C ALA A 132 22.38 12.87 13.37
N PRO A 133 23.31 11.97 13.03
CA PRO A 133 23.03 10.65 12.46
C PRO A 133 22.25 9.73 13.42
#